data_AF-A0A1F6HCW9-F1
#
_entry.id   AF-A0A1F6HCW9-F1
#
_cell.length_a   1.000
_cell.length_b   1.000
_cell.length_c   1.000
_cell.angle_alpha   90.00
_cell.angle_beta   90.00
_cell.angle_gamma   90.00
#
_symmetry.space_group_name_H-M   'P 1'
#
loop_
_entity.id
_entity.type
_entity.pdbx_description
1 polymer ?
#
loop_
_entity_poly.entity_id
_entity_poly.type
_entity_poly.pdbx_seq_one_letter_code
_entity_poly.pdbx_strand_id
1 'polypeptide(L)'
;MKHYRFIFIALFLSGLLISKVEGIEKNISESTMINHETLFGFLKFEENSQETFLPKILGKETVLAMNEWNFLEGEKLKEFLCVVTSYRKSFEGGTLPGRKLSFYKKIDDKLIKKYKYETGDSFLTMYPLSEINGNLLTIWGGGSAYHFNVFSLKDNEIRIVLEAGSKALPEIADIDNDGEYEILIWAGNFEVLKTKENTELSFFEKKRIFKWQTADIYKWDSKSYKLIKTVPWENRFTALKKIN
;
A
#
# COMPACT_ATOMS: atom_id res chain seq x y z
N MET A 1 -29.89 -12.15 26.04
CA MET A 1 -29.37 -10.85 25.58
C MET A 1 -28.30 -11.12 24.54
N LYS A 2 -28.50 -10.76 23.27
CA LYS A 2 -27.48 -10.92 22.22
C LYS A 2 -26.50 -9.74 22.28
N HIS A 3 -25.20 -10.01 22.35
CA HIS A 3 -24.16 -8.99 22.31
C HIS A 3 -23.74 -8.76 20.85
N TYR A 4 -24.00 -7.56 20.33
CA TYR A 4 -23.50 -7.13 19.03
C TYR A 4 -22.09 -6.55 19.20
N ARG A 5 -21.16 -6.93 18.31
CA ARG A 5 -19.84 -6.31 18.21
C ARG A 5 -19.81 -5.48 16.93
N PHE A 6 -19.61 -4.17 17.09
CA PHE A 6 -19.40 -3.25 15.98
C PHE A 6 -17.90 -3.12 15.73
N ILE A 7 -17.48 -3.22 14.47
CA ILE A 7 -16.10 -2.93 14.04
C ILE A 7 -16.17 -1.61 13.27
N PHE A 8 -15.38 -0.62 13.71
CA PHE A 8 -15.22 0.65 13.01
C PHE A 8 -14.01 0.57 12.09
N ILE A 9 -14.19 0.92 10.82
CA ILE A 9 -13.12 1.08 9.84
C ILE A 9 -13.12 2.54 9.41
N ALA A 10 -12.02 3.25 9.68
CA ALA A 10 -11.81 4.62 9.19
C ALA A 10 -10.99 4.55 7.91
N LEU A 11 -11.55 5.03 6.79
CA LEU A 11 -10.83 5.25 5.54
C LEU A 11 -10.57 6.76 5.40
N PHE A 12 -9.32 7.13 5.18
CA PHE A 12 -8.91 8.51 4.90
C PHE A 12 -8.65 8.66 3.39
N LEU A 13 -9.27 9.67 2.76
CA LEU A 13 -8.88 10.16 1.44
C LEU A 13 -8.77 11.69 1.48
N SER A 14 -7.67 12.21 0.93
CA SER A 14 -7.40 13.62 0.69
C SER A 14 -8.22 14.12 -0.50
N GLY A 15 -9.01 15.18 -0.32
CA GLY A 15 -9.85 15.75 -1.37
C GLY A 15 -9.13 16.74 -2.30
N LEU A 16 -9.56 16.78 -3.56
CA LEU A 16 -9.33 17.87 -4.50
C LEU A 16 -10.64 18.66 -4.63
N LEU A 17 -10.58 19.98 -4.43
CA LEU A 17 -11.71 20.91 -4.55
C LEU A 17 -11.84 21.33 -6.02
N ILE A 18 -13.01 21.14 -6.64
CA ILE A 18 -13.35 21.83 -7.90
C ILE A 18 -14.55 22.73 -7.64
N SER A 19 -14.37 24.03 -7.86
CA SER A 19 -15.39 25.05 -7.72
C SER A 19 -16.41 25.02 -8.87
N LYS A 20 -17.65 25.28 -8.48
CA LYS A 20 -18.90 25.50 -9.22
C LYS A 20 -18.76 26.03 -10.67
N VAL A 21 -19.46 25.39 -11.62
CA VAL A 21 -19.83 25.95 -12.93
C VAL A 21 -21.34 25.80 -13.11
N GLU A 22 -22.04 26.91 -13.30
CA GLU A 22 -23.46 26.96 -13.70
C GLU A 22 -23.54 27.22 -15.20
N GLY A 23 -24.36 26.40 -15.89
CA GLY A 23 -24.95 26.69 -17.20
C GLY A 23 -24.06 26.44 -18.41
N ILE A 24 -24.34 25.36 -19.15
CA ILE A 24 -24.42 25.28 -20.62
C ILE A 24 -24.78 23.83 -20.98
N GLU A 25 -25.91 23.64 -21.65
CA GLU A 25 -26.29 22.41 -22.34
C GLU A 25 -25.41 22.23 -23.58
N LYS A 26 -24.75 21.08 -23.73
CA LYS A 26 -24.42 20.48 -25.03
C LYS A 26 -23.97 19.03 -24.92
N ASN A 27 -24.54 18.22 -25.81
CA ASN A 27 -24.26 16.80 -26.06
C ASN A 27 -22.76 16.46 -26.04
N ILE A 28 -22.37 15.52 -25.18
CA ILE A 28 -21.06 14.86 -25.20
C ILE A 28 -21.29 13.35 -25.05
N SER A 29 -20.66 12.60 -25.96
CA SER A 29 -20.60 11.15 -26.06
C SER A 29 -20.12 10.47 -24.78
N GLU A 30 -20.64 9.27 -24.54
CA GLU A 30 -20.35 8.39 -23.40
C GLU A 30 -18.85 8.22 -23.13
N SER A 31 -18.39 8.80 -22.02
CA SER A 31 -17.32 8.27 -21.19
C SER A 31 -17.86 8.20 -19.76
N THR A 32 -18.28 7.02 -19.34
CA THR A 32 -18.75 6.78 -17.97
C THR A 32 -17.55 6.85 -17.02
N MET A 33 -17.23 8.05 -16.52
CA MET A 33 -16.41 8.18 -15.33
C MET A 33 -17.24 7.67 -14.14
N ILE A 34 -16.79 6.56 -13.55
CA ILE A 34 -17.35 6.02 -12.32
C ILE A 34 -16.98 7.00 -11.20
N ASN A 35 -17.92 7.85 -10.82
CA ASN A 35 -17.81 8.66 -9.61
C ASN A 35 -17.83 7.70 -8.41
N HIS A 36 -16.71 7.59 -7.71
CA HIS A 36 -16.65 6.93 -6.41
C HIS A 36 -17.30 7.85 -5.36
N GLU A 37 -18.62 7.76 -5.20
CA GLU A 37 -19.30 8.34 -4.04
C GLU A 37 -18.86 7.62 -2.75
N THR A 38 -18.58 8.41 -1.72
CA THR A 38 -18.26 7.92 -0.37
C THR A 38 -19.49 7.26 0.24
N LEU A 39 -19.61 5.94 0.10
CA LEU A 39 -20.61 5.15 0.82
C LEU A 39 -20.09 4.81 2.21
N PHE A 40 -20.58 5.48 3.25
CA PHE A 40 -20.45 4.99 4.63
C PHE A 40 -21.38 3.79 4.80
N GLY A 41 -20.94 2.62 4.34
CA GLY A 41 -21.66 1.37 4.49
C GLY A 41 -21.48 0.80 5.90
N PHE A 42 -22.53 0.84 6.72
CA PHE A 42 -22.61 -0.05 7.87
C PHE A 42 -22.85 -1.46 7.34
N LEU A 43 -21.83 -2.31 7.33
CA LEU A 43 -22.00 -3.73 7.03
C LEU A 43 -22.75 -4.40 8.19
N LYS A 44 -24.08 -4.44 8.07
CA LYS A 44 -24.93 -5.27 8.93
C LYS A 44 -24.83 -6.70 8.43
N PHE A 45 -24.11 -7.54 9.16
CA PHE A 45 -24.02 -8.96 8.84
C PHE A 45 -25.28 -9.68 9.33
N GLU A 46 -26.08 -10.22 8.41
CA GLU A 46 -27.18 -11.12 8.75
C GLU A 46 -26.64 -12.53 9.02
N GLU A 47 -27.09 -13.14 10.12
CA GLU A 47 -26.57 -14.38 10.73
C GLU A 47 -26.82 -15.66 9.90
N ASN A 48 -27.26 -15.56 8.63
CA ASN A 48 -27.94 -16.66 7.94
C ASN A 48 -27.21 -17.31 6.75
N SER A 49 -25.97 -16.93 6.42
CA SER A 49 -25.20 -17.63 5.36
C SER A 49 -24.22 -18.65 5.94
N GLN A 50 -24.45 -19.92 5.60
CA GLN A 50 -23.51 -20.99 5.93
C GLN A 50 -22.18 -20.78 5.19
N GLU A 51 -21.09 -20.69 5.95
CA GLU A 51 -19.68 -20.82 5.55
C GLU A 51 -18.92 -19.65 4.91
N THR A 52 -19.49 -18.45 4.79
CA THR A 52 -18.80 -17.30 4.16
C THR A 52 -18.41 -16.19 5.14
N PHE A 53 -18.63 -16.41 6.44
CA PHE A 53 -18.40 -15.40 7.46
C PHE A 53 -16.89 -15.21 7.70
N LEU A 54 -16.35 -14.07 7.28
CA LEU A 54 -14.95 -13.69 7.48
C LEU A 54 -14.45 -13.96 8.92
N PRO A 55 -15.22 -13.68 9.99
CA PRO A 55 -14.82 -14.06 11.36
C PRO A 55 -14.55 -15.56 11.58
N LYS A 56 -15.29 -16.47 10.91
CA LYS A 56 -15.00 -17.92 10.95
C LYS A 56 -13.65 -18.24 10.31
N ILE A 57 -13.32 -17.56 9.21
CA ILE A 57 -12.04 -17.72 8.47
C ILE A 57 -10.85 -17.16 9.26
N LEU A 58 -11.05 -16.04 9.94
CA LEU A 58 -9.99 -15.34 10.68
C LEU A 58 -9.74 -15.95 12.06
N GLY A 59 -10.68 -16.72 12.61
CA GLY A 59 -10.52 -17.38 13.90
C GLY A 59 -10.36 -16.39 15.06
N LYS A 60 -9.18 -16.36 15.68
CA LYS A 60 -8.86 -15.50 16.85
C LYS A 60 -8.07 -14.24 16.49
N GLU A 61 -7.89 -13.95 15.21
CA GLU A 61 -7.09 -12.83 14.74
C GLU A 61 -7.88 -11.51 14.82
N THR A 62 -7.18 -10.42 15.12
CA THR A 62 -7.76 -9.07 15.13
C THR A 62 -7.56 -8.44 13.76
N VAL A 63 -8.64 -8.05 13.07
CA VAL A 63 -8.57 -7.29 11.82
C VAL A 63 -8.02 -5.89 12.11
N LEU A 64 -6.95 -5.52 11.40
CA LEU A 64 -6.35 -4.19 11.44
C LEU A 64 -6.84 -3.31 10.28
N ALA A 65 -6.92 -3.90 9.08
CA ALA A 65 -7.35 -3.20 7.88
C ALA A 65 -7.92 -4.18 6.86
N MET A 66 -8.75 -3.66 5.97
CA MET A 66 -9.32 -4.38 4.84
C MET A 66 -9.33 -3.44 3.62
N ASN A 67 -9.03 -3.96 2.45
CA ASN A 67 -9.16 -3.22 1.19
C ASN A 67 -9.68 -4.16 0.10
N GLU A 68 -10.46 -3.62 -0.82
CA GLU A 68 -10.86 -4.34 -2.03
C GLU A 68 -9.82 -4.12 -3.11
N TRP A 69 -9.44 -5.19 -3.79
CA TRP A 69 -8.50 -5.14 -4.89
C TRP A 69 -9.19 -5.75 -6.11
N ASN A 70 -9.91 -4.88 -6.82
CA ASN A 70 -10.74 -5.26 -7.95
C ASN A 70 -10.14 -4.68 -9.23
N PHE A 71 -9.99 -5.51 -10.25
CA PHE A 71 -9.41 -5.08 -11.52
C PHE A 71 -9.77 -5.99 -12.70
N LEU A 72 -9.55 -5.54 -13.93
CA LEU A 72 -9.88 -6.29 -15.15
C LEU A 72 -8.64 -7.03 -15.68
N GLU A 73 -8.78 -8.33 -15.95
CA GLU A 73 -7.81 -9.14 -16.69
C GLU A 73 -8.46 -9.60 -18.00
N GLY A 74 -8.19 -8.88 -19.09
CA GLY A 74 -8.99 -8.96 -20.31
C GLY A 74 -10.42 -8.48 -20.02
N GLU A 75 -11.42 -9.31 -20.33
CA GLU A 75 -12.84 -9.00 -20.06
C GLU A 75 -13.32 -9.49 -18.69
N LYS A 76 -12.46 -10.15 -17.91
CA LYS A 76 -12.85 -10.77 -16.64
C LYS A 76 -12.51 -9.88 -15.47
N LEU A 77 -13.53 -9.51 -14.69
CA LEU A 77 -13.35 -8.89 -13.39
C LEU A 77 -12.70 -9.88 -12.41
N LYS A 78 -11.62 -9.43 -11.78
CA LYS A 78 -10.94 -10.12 -10.68
C LYS A 78 -11.25 -9.35 -9.42
N GLU A 79 -11.92 -10.02 -8.48
CA GLU A 79 -12.31 -9.42 -7.21
C GLU A 79 -11.54 -10.08 -6.07
N PHE A 80 -10.77 -9.27 -5.35
CA PHE A 80 -10.04 -9.70 -4.17
C PHE A 80 -10.41 -8.88 -2.96
N LEU A 81 -10.45 -9.55 -1.81
CA LEU A 81 -10.47 -8.92 -0.50
C LEU A 81 -9.10 -9.13 0.15
N CYS A 82 -8.41 -8.03 0.40
CA CYS A 82 -7.15 -8.01 1.11
C CYS A 82 -7.42 -7.70 2.58
N VAL A 83 -7.00 -8.59 3.48
CA VAL A 83 -7.26 -8.45 4.92
C VAL A 83 -5.93 -8.47 5.66
N VAL A 84 -5.69 -7.44 6.44
CA VAL A 84 -4.57 -7.36 7.36
C VAL A 84 -5.07 -7.70 8.75
N THR A 85 -4.48 -8.71 9.37
CA THR A 85 -4.77 -9.12 10.74
C THR A 85 -3.54 -9.08 11.62
N SER A 86 -3.75 -8.97 12.92
CA SER A 86 -2.74 -9.21 13.95
C SER A 86 -3.10 -10.43 14.79
N TYR A 87 -2.06 -11.12 15.25
CA TYR A 87 -2.17 -12.30 16.09
C TYR A 87 -1.03 -12.33 17.11
N ARG A 88 -1.18 -13.11 18.18
CA ARG A 88 -0.11 -13.30 19.17
C ARG A 88 0.80 -14.43 18.69
N LYS A 89 2.09 -14.12 18.51
CA LYS A 89 3.12 -15.09 18.15
C LYS A 89 4.04 -15.30 19.35
N SER A 90 4.06 -16.52 19.87
CA SER A 90 4.92 -16.90 20.99
C SER A 90 6.33 -17.23 20.49
N PHE A 91 7.33 -16.82 21.25
CA PHE A 91 8.75 -17.09 21.00
C PHE A 91 9.44 -17.44 22.32
N GLU A 92 10.67 -17.95 22.24
CA GLU A 92 11.53 -18.07 23.41
C GLU A 92 11.80 -16.66 23.96
N GLY A 93 11.35 -16.38 25.19
CA GLY A 93 11.48 -15.05 25.81
C GLY A 93 10.23 -14.16 25.75
N GLY A 94 9.11 -14.60 25.18
CA GLY A 94 7.84 -13.89 25.33
C GLY A 94 6.86 -14.05 24.18
N THR A 95 5.98 -13.05 24.03
CA THR A 95 4.98 -13.00 22.95
C THR A 95 5.07 -11.66 22.26
N LEU A 96 5.21 -11.68 20.93
CA LEU A 96 5.16 -10.48 20.10
C LEU A 96 3.96 -10.53 19.17
N PRO A 97 3.39 -9.38 18.78
CA PRO A 97 2.37 -9.33 17.76
C PRO A 97 2.95 -9.74 16.39
N GLY A 98 2.39 -10.79 15.79
CA GLY A 98 2.58 -11.11 14.39
C GLY A 98 1.51 -10.40 13.55
N ARG A 99 1.86 -9.99 12.33
CA ARG A 99 0.91 -9.43 11.37
C ARG A 99 0.85 -10.33 10.15
N LYS A 100 -0.33 -10.40 9.56
CA LYS A 100 -0.60 -11.22 8.40
C LYS A 100 -1.47 -10.44 7.42
N LEU A 101 -1.01 -10.35 6.19
CA LEU A 101 -1.80 -9.95 5.06
C LEU A 101 -2.29 -11.21 4.35
N SER A 102 -3.59 -11.32 4.15
CA SER A 102 -4.22 -12.43 3.44
C SER A 102 -5.03 -11.91 2.26
N PHE A 103 -4.91 -12.58 1.13
CA PHE A 103 -5.65 -12.26 -0.09
C PHE A 103 -6.70 -13.34 -0.32
N TYR A 104 -7.95 -12.92 -0.41
CA TYR A 104 -9.08 -13.78 -0.67
C TYR A 104 -9.68 -13.43 -2.02
N LYS A 105 -9.71 -14.39 -2.94
CA LYS A 105 -10.49 -14.23 -4.18
C LYS A 105 -11.96 -14.37 -3.85
N LYS A 106 -12.78 -13.42 -4.27
CA LYS A 106 -14.24 -13.53 -4.22
C LYS A 106 -14.71 -14.38 -5.40
N ILE A 107 -15.48 -15.42 -5.12
CA ILE A 107 -16.17 -16.25 -6.13
C ILE A 107 -17.58 -16.45 -5.61
N ASP A 108 -18.54 -15.84 -6.29
CA ASP A 108 -19.90 -15.68 -5.78
C ASP A 108 -19.84 -15.08 -4.36
N ASP A 109 -20.56 -15.66 -3.39
CA ASP A 109 -20.53 -15.22 -1.99
C ASP A 109 -19.34 -15.78 -1.19
N LYS A 110 -18.41 -16.52 -1.81
CA LYS A 110 -17.34 -17.25 -1.11
C LYS A 110 -16.00 -16.52 -1.18
N LEU A 111 -15.28 -16.54 -0.06
CA LEU A 111 -13.91 -16.04 0.05
C LEU A 111 -12.91 -17.20 0.02
N ILE A 112 -12.14 -17.31 -1.07
CA ILE A 112 -11.12 -18.34 -1.23
C ILE A 112 -9.74 -17.73 -1.02
N LYS A 113 -9.06 -18.12 0.06
CA LYS A 113 -7.69 -17.65 0.33
C LYS A 113 -6.75 -18.09 -0.80
N LYS A 114 -6.04 -17.14 -1.41
CA LYS A 114 -5.08 -17.37 -2.49
C LYS A 114 -3.64 -17.17 -2.07
N TYR A 115 -3.39 -16.22 -1.19
CA TYR A 115 -2.04 -15.89 -0.77
C TYR A 115 -2.02 -15.35 0.67
N LYS A 116 -0.84 -15.42 1.27
CA LYS A 116 -0.56 -15.00 2.63
C LYS A 116 0.86 -14.44 2.69
N TYR A 117 1.00 -13.27 3.29
CA TYR A 117 2.27 -12.65 3.67
C TYR A 117 2.27 -12.40 5.17
N GLU A 118 3.35 -12.76 5.86
CA GLU A 118 3.52 -12.50 7.29
C GLU A 118 4.70 -11.59 7.53
N THR A 119 4.54 -10.65 8.46
CA THR A 119 5.61 -9.77 8.91
C THR A 119 5.47 -9.48 10.40
N GLY A 120 6.58 -9.15 11.05
CA GLY A 120 6.57 -8.56 12.39
C GLY A 120 6.19 -7.08 12.38
N ASP A 121 6.23 -6.44 11.21
CA ASP A 121 6.02 -5.01 11.03
C ASP A 121 4.59 -4.58 11.29
N SER A 122 4.45 -3.35 11.81
CA SER A 122 3.14 -2.73 12.00
C SER A 122 2.58 -2.29 10.66
N PHE A 123 1.30 -2.54 10.43
CA PHE A 123 0.63 -2.05 9.24
C PHE A 123 0.40 -0.54 9.32
N LEU A 124 0.70 0.19 8.25
CA LEU A 124 0.39 1.61 8.13
C LEU A 124 -0.73 1.84 7.12
N THR A 125 -0.53 1.42 5.88
CA THR A 125 -1.50 1.62 4.82
C THR A 125 -1.30 0.67 3.63
N MET A 126 -2.32 0.59 2.76
CA MET A 126 -2.35 -0.24 1.56
C MET A 126 -3.24 0.39 0.50
N TYR A 127 -2.75 0.48 -0.74
CA TYR A 127 -3.47 1.07 -1.86
C TYR A 127 -3.28 0.25 -3.15
N PRO A 128 -4.36 -0.10 -3.86
CA PRO A 128 -4.25 -0.62 -5.21
C PRO A 128 -3.74 0.47 -6.14
N LEU A 129 -2.81 0.13 -7.04
CA LEU A 129 -2.38 1.06 -8.08
C LEU A 129 -3.22 0.84 -9.32
N SER A 130 -3.64 1.92 -9.97
CA SER A 130 -4.39 1.85 -11.24
C SER A 130 -3.54 1.40 -12.43
N GLU A 131 -2.22 1.44 -12.29
CA GLU A 131 -1.27 0.93 -13.28
C GLU A 131 -1.49 -0.53 -13.63
N ILE A 132 -1.12 -0.89 -14.87
CA ILE A 132 -1.16 -2.26 -15.38
C ILE A 132 -2.54 -2.89 -15.13
N ASN A 133 -3.57 -2.14 -15.55
CA ASN A 133 -4.98 -2.49 -15.40
C ASN A 133 -5.46 -2.67 -13.95
N GLY A 134 -4.75 -2.17 -12.94
CA GLY A 134 -5.15 -2.33 -11.53
C GLY A 134 -4.51 -3.52 -10.82
N ASN A 135 -3.60 -4.25 -11.48
CA ASN A 135 -3.09 -5.54 -10.99
C ASN A 135 -1.95 -5.43 -9.97
N LEU A 136 -1.71 -4.25 -9.42
CA LEU A 136 -0.70 -3.97 -8.40
C LEU A 136 -1.35 -3.50 -7.09
N LEU A 137 -0.76 -3.90 -5.97
CA LEU A 137 -1.16 -3.49 -4.62
C LEU A 137 0.06 -3.10 -3.81
N THR A 138 0.07 -1.86 -3.32
CA THR A 138 1.13 -1.36 -2.44
C THR A 138 0.79 -1.58 -0.99
N ILE A 139 1.80 -1.87 -0.16
CA ILE A 139 1.67 -1.94 1.28
C ILE A 139 2.84 -1.25 1.92
N TRP A 140 2.52 -0.45 2.93
CA TRP A 140 3.51 0.19 3.77
C TRP A 140 3.40 -0.33 5.20
N GLY A 141 4.51 -0.91 5.66
CA GLY A 141 4.72 -1.37 7.02
C GLY A 141 5.72 -0.49 7.74
N GLY A 142 5.55 -0.34 9.06
CA GLY A 142 6.52 0.26 9.96
C GLY A 142 7.19 -0.77 10.86
N GLY A 143 8.26 -0.40 11.52
CA GLY A 143 9.04 -1.31 12.37
C GLY A 143 10.30 -0.62 12.85
N SER A 144 11.41 -1.36 12.89
CA SER A 144 12.74 -0.75 13.09
C SER A 144 13.18 0.09 11.88
N ALA A 145 12.66 -0.24 10.70
CA ALA A 145 12.66 0.55 9.48
C ALA A 145 11.26 0.52 8.87
N TYR A 146 10.94 1.46 7.97
CA TYR A 146 9.71 1.32 7.18
C TYR A 146 9.98 0.39 5.99
N HIS A 147 9.01 -0.45 5.68
CA HIS A 147 9.08 -1.41 4.59
C HIS A 147 7.97 -1.12 3.60
N PHE A 148 8.34 -0.98 2.33
CA PHE A 148 7.41 -0.78 1.23
C PHE A 148 7.44 -2.01 0.32
N ASN A 149 6.27 -2.61 0.15
CA ASN A 149 6.08 -3.80 -0.66
C ASN A 149 5.08 -3.53 -1.77
N VAL A 150 5.36 -4.06 -2.96
CA VAL A 150 4.41 -4.08 -4.06
C VAL A 150 4.08 -5.53 -4.38
N PHE A 151 2.80 -5.86 -4.40
CA PHE A 151 2.29 -7.16 -4.81
C PHE A 151 1.70 -7.03 -6.21
N SER A 152 1.93 -8.02 -7.05
CA SER A 152 1.29 -8.15 -8.36
C SER A 152 0.46 -9.43 -8.40
N LEU A 153 -0.68 -9.36 -9.08
CA LEU A 153 -1.45 -10.54 -9.46
C LEU A 153 -1.29 -10.78 -10.97
N LYS A 154 -0.66 -11.90 -11.31
CA LYS A 154 -0.47 -12.35 -12.70
C LYS A 154 -0.74 -13.84 -12.79
N ASP A 155 -1.52 -14.27 -13.78
CA ASP A 155 -1.86 -15.68 -13.99
C ASP A 155 -2.53 -16.34 -12.77
N ASN A 156 -3.36 -15.58 -12.05
CA ASN A 156 -3.96 -15.93 -10.75
C ASN A 156 -2.95 -16.19 -9.59
N GLU A 157 -1.67 -15.86 -9.77
CA GLU A 157 -0.66 -15.93 -8.72
C GLU A 157 -0.31 -14.54 -8.17
N ILE A 158 -0.27 -14.44 -6.85
CA ILE A 158 0.14 -13.22 -6.14
C ILE A 158 1.63 -13.34 -5.82
N ARG A 159 2.40 -12.33 -6.22
CA ARG A 159 3.85 -12.28 -6.01
C ARG A 159 4.27 -10.93 -5.48
N ILE A 160 5.29 -10.90 -4.64
CA ILE A 160 5.97 -9.66 -4.29
C ILE A 160 6.87 -9.28 -5.46
N VAL A 161 6.69 -8.08 -5.99
CA VAL A 161 7.40 -7.56 -7.16
C VAL A 161 8.31 -6.39 -6.84
N LEU A 162 8.20 -5.85 -5.62
CA LEU A 162 9.14 -4.93 -5.00
C LEU A 162 9.12 -5.14 -3.49
N GLU A 163 10.29 -5.22 -2.88
CA GLU A 163 10.48 -5.09 -1.43
C GLU A 163 11.61 -4.10 -1.23
N ALA A 164 11.33 -3.02 -0.51
CA ALA A 164 12.29 -1.96 -0.29
C ALA A 164 12.15 -1.37 1.12
N GLY A 165 13.29 -1.05 1.74
CA GLY A 165 13.31 -0.23 2.94
C GLY A 165 13.10 1.23 2.56
N SER A 166 12.32 1.96 3.33
CA SER A 166 12.17 3.41 3.20
C SER A 166 12.26 4.06 4.57
N LYS A 167 12.64 5.34 4.60
CA LYS A 167 12.49 6.18 5.82
C LYS A 167 11.46 7.29 5.64
N ALA A 168 10.83 7.35 4.48
CA ALA A 168 9.74 8.26 4.17
C ALA A 168 8.61 7.52 3.46
N LEU A 169 7.48 8.20 3.24
CA LEU A 169 6.48 7.73 2.31
C LEU A 169 7.12 7.61 0.91
N PRO A 170 6.93 6.49 0.21
CA PRO A 170 7.28 6.41 -1.19
C PRO A 170 6.38 7.34 -2.01
N GLU A 171 6.91 7.83 -3.12
CA GLU A 171 6.16 8.61 -4.10
C GLU A 171 5.98 7.77 -5.36
N ILE A 172 4.86 7.95 -6.05
CA ILE A 172 4.53 7.24 -7.29
C ILE A 172 4.23 8.30 -8.33
N ALA A 173 5.01 8.34 -9.41
CA ALA A 173 4.91 9.36 -10.45
C ALA A 173 5.45 8.84 -11.78
N ASP A 174 4.80 9.19 -12.88
CA ASP A 174 5.36 9.05 -14.24
C ASP A 174 6.35 10.20 -14.49
N ILE A 175 7.65 9.91 -14.38
CA ILE A 175 8.72 10.93 -14.40
C ILE A 175 9.19 11.22 -15.82
N ASP A 176 9.19 10.21 -16.70
CA ASP A 176 9.64 10.31 -18.09
C ASP A 176 8.51 10.42 -19.12
N ASN A 177 7.25 10.46 -18.65
CA ASN A 177 6.03 10.67 -19.44
C ASN A 177 5.84 9.57 -20.48
N ASP A 178 6.07 8.32 -20.10
CA ASP A 178 5.81 7.14 -20.94
C ASP A 178 4.51 6.40 -20.59
N GLY A 179 3.77 6.87 -19.59
CA GLY A 179 2.50 6.32 -19.14
C GLY A 179 2.63 5.18 -18.13
N GLU A 180 3.85 4.75 -17.79
CA GLU A 180 4.12 3.87 -16.66
C GLU A 180 4.65 4.70 -15.50
N TYR A 181 4.22 4.43 -14.26
CA TYR A 181 4.74 5.21 -13.14
C TYR A 181 6.01 4.58 -12.59
N GLU A 182 6.93 5.44 -12.19
CA GLU A 182 8.04 5.07 -11.32
C GLU A 182 7.62 5.10 -9.85
N ILE A 183 8.32 4.28 -9.06
CA ILE A 183 8.26 4.31 -7.60
C ILE A 183 9.56 4.95 -7.10
N LEU A 184 9.41 6.05 -6.37
CA LEU A 184 10.51 6.80 -5.78
C LEU A 184 10.57 6.50 -4.29
N ILE A 185 11.68 5.92 -3.86
CA ILE A 185 11.91 5.51 -2.48
C ILE A 185 13.01 6.36 -1.87
N TRP A 186 12.77 6.89 -0.68
CA TRP A 186 13.80 7.62 0.05
C TRP A 186 14.88 6.65 0.52
N ALA A 187 16.13 6.88 0.10
CA ALA A 187 17.27 5.98 0.30
C ALA A 187 18.43 6.61 1.11
N GLY A 188 18.19 7.77 1.72
CA GLY A 188 19.24 8.52 2.43
C GLY A 188 19.84 7.77 3.64
N ASN A 189 21.11 8.04 3.92
CA ASN A 189 21.77 7.57 5.14
C ASN A 189 21.92 8.71 6.15
N PHE A 190 21.82 8.35 7.43
CA PHE A 190 22.17 9.28 8.51
C PHE A 190 23.67 9.17 8.74
N GLU A 191 24.43 10.21 8.39
CA GLU A 191 25.82 10.30 8.80
C GLU A 191 25.89 11.06 10.12
N VAL A 192 26.48 10.44 11.14
CA VAL A 192 26.82 11.15 12.37
C VAL A 192 28.14 11.87 12.12
N LEU A 193 28.08 13.19 11.95
CA LEU A 193 29.30 13.97 11.79
C LEU A 193 30.15 13.85 13.06
N LYS A 194 31.36 13.33 12.90
CA LYS A 194 32.40 13.38 13.93
C LYS A 194 33.07 14.75 13.85
N THR A 195 32.57 15.73 14.61
CA THR A 195 33.37 16.94 14.91
C THR A 195 34.31 16.62 16.07
N LYS A 196 35.44 17.33 16.18
CA LYS A 196 36.39 17.18 17.31
C LYS A 196 35.73 17.48 18.67
N GLU A 197 34.64 18.26 18.68
CA GLU A 197 33.84 18.60 19.86
C GLU A 197 32.73 17.56 20.15
N ASN A 198 32.38 16.69 19.19
CA ASN A 198 31.31 15.69 19.32
C ASN A 198 31.76 14.37 19.99
N THR A 199 32.99 14.27 20.49
CA THR A 199 33.47 13.04 21.15
C THR A 199 32.85 12.83 22.53
N GLU A 200 32.43 13.90 23.21
CA GLU A 200 31.85 13.84 24.56
C GLU A 200 30.32 13.97 24.58
N LEU A 201 29.69 14.33 23.46
CA LEU A 201 28.24 14.41 23.36
C LEU A 201 27.60 13.02 23.35
N SER A 202 26.50 12.88 24.10
CA SER A 202 25.67 11.68 24.08
C SER A 202 25.13 11.41 22.68
N PHE A 203 24.74 10.16 22.40
CA PHE A 203 24.18 9.77 21.09
C PHE A 203 23.00 10.64 20.63
N PHE A 204 22.25 11.21 21.58
CA PHE A 204 21.10 12.09 21.33
C PHE A 204 21.50 13.55 21.06
N GLU A 205 22.67 13.98 21.52
CA GLU A 205 23.17 15.36 21.34
C GLU A 205 24.01 15.52 20.06
N LYS A 206 24.48 14.43 19.48
CA LYS A 206 25.19 14.48 18.20
C LYS A 206 24.25 14.99 17.12
N LYS A 207 24.52 16.20 16.61
CA LYS A 207 23.83 16.79 15.47
C LYS A 207 23.94 15.86 14.27
N ARG A 208 22.88 15.11 13.98
CA ARG A 208 22.74 14.31 12.76
C ARG A 208 22.54 15.29 11.61
N ILE A 209 23.50 15.35 10.71
CA ILE A 209 23.34 16.13 9.48
C ILE A 209 22.93 15.13 8.39
N PHE A 210 21.80 15.41 7.74
CA PHE A 210 21.39 14.69 6.54
C PHE A 210 22.35 15.07 5.43
N LYS A 211 23.42 14.28 5.27
CA LYS A 211 24.49 14.68 4.35
C LYS A 211 24.09 14.45 2.89
N TRP A 212 23.25 13.45 2.61
CA TRP A 212 22.72 13.19 1.27
C TRP A 212 21.33 12.54 1.37
N GLN A 213 20.29 13.26 0.98
CA GLN A 213 18.98 12.67 0.75
C GLN A 213 19.01 12.17 -0.69
N THR A 214 18.87 10.87 -0.91
CA THR A 214 18.76 10.29 -2.25
C THR A 214 17.38 9.67 -2.43
N ALA A 215 16.95 9.62 -3.69
CA ALA A 215 15.81 8.84 -4.15
C ALA A 215 16.32 7.67 -4.98
N ASP A 216 15.91 6.47 -4.61
CA ASP A 216 15.99 5.28 -5.45
C ASP A 216 14.74 5.24 -6.33
N ILE A 217 14.94 5.25 -7.64
CA ILE A 217 13.87 5.28 -8.65
C ILE A 217 13.75 3.88 -9.23
N TYR A 218 12.57 3.30 -9.08
CA TYR A 218 12.24 1.98 -9.60
C TYR A 218 11.26 2.08 -10.75
N LYS A 219 11.50 1.30 -11.81
CA LYS A 219 10.62 1.21 -12.98
C LYS A 219 10.17 -0.23 -13.21
N TRP A 220 8.94 -0.40 -13.69
CA TRP A 220 8.37 -1.70 -13.99
C TRP A 220 9.04 -2.32 -15.23
N ASP A 221 9.41 -3.61 -15.16
CA ASP A 221 10.05 -4.33 -16.28
C ASP A 221 9.18 -5.47 -16.85
N SER A 222 7.85 -5.40 -16.68
CA SER A 222 6.89 -6.48 -16.99
C SER A 222 6.86 -7.65 -16.00
N LYS A 223 7.83 -7.74 -15.08
CA LYS A 223 7.94 -8.82 -14.09
C LYS A 223 8.09 -8.30 -12.66
N SER A 224 8.83 -7.22 -12.48
CA SER A 224 9.19 -6.62 -11.20
C SER A 224 9.52 -5.14 -11.35
N TYR A 225 9.54 -4.42 -10.24
CA TYR A 225 10.14 -3.09 -10.22
C TYR A 225 11.66 -3.22 -10.07
N LYS A 226 12.41 -2.64 -11.00
CA LYS A 226 13.89 -2.62 -10.99
C LYS A 226 14.38 -1.25 -10.62
N LEU A 227 15.38 -1.19 -9.74
CA LEU A 227 16.12 0.03 -9.49
C LEU A 227 16.82 0.45 -10.78
N ILE A 228 16.43 1.59 -11.34
CA ILE A 228 17.02 2.12 -12.57
C ILE A 228 17.98 3.28 -12.31
N LYS A 229 17.79 4.02 -11.21
CA LYS A 229 18.63 5.17 -10.88
C LYS A 229 18.56 5.51 -9.39
N THR A 230 19.67 5.99 -8.84
CA THR A 230 19.72 6.68 -7.55
C THR A 230 20.17 8.11 -7.79
N VAL A 231 19.42 9.08 -7.28
CA VAL A 231 19.68 10.52 -7.50
C VAL A 231 19.54 11.31 -6.21
N PRO A 232 20.12 12.54 -6.10
CA PRO A 232 19.75 13.46 -5.03
C PRO A 232 18.23 13.67 -4.99
N TRP A 233 17.67 13.72 -3.79
CA TRP A 233 16.22 13.77 -3.56
C TRP A 233 15.58 14.99 -4.23
N GLU A 234 16.28 16.12 -4.27
CA GLU A 234 15.87 17.33 -4.97
C GLU A 234 15.71 17.16 -6.49
N ASN A 235 16.40 16.18 -7.08
CA ASN A 235 16.41 15.93 -8.53
C ASN A 235 15.51 14.76 -8.95
N ARG A 236 14.76 14.16 -8.01
CA ARG A 236 14.05 12.90 -8.25
C ARG A 236 13.00 12.96 -9.37
N PHE A 237 12.31 14.10 -9.54
CA PHE A 237 11.32 14.31 -10.60
C PHE A 237 11.89 14.82 -11.93
N THR A 238 13.20 15.03 -12.02
CA THR A 238 13.89 15.42 -13.27
C THR A 238 14.86 14.37 -13.75
N ALA A 239 15.08 13.31 -12.95
CA ALA A 239 16.11 12.31 -13.14
C ALA A 239 16.00 11.52 -14.44
N LEU A 240 14.79 11.34 -14.98
CA LEU A 240 14.51 10.58 -16.20
C LEU A 240 14.03 11.44 -17.37
N LYS A 241 13.86 12.76 -17.16
CA LYS A 241 13.43 13.66 -18.23
C LYS A 241 14.49 13.72 -19.32
N LYS A 242 14.10 13.47 -20.57
CA LYS A 242 14.97 13.66 -21.73
C LYS A 242 15.29 15.16 -21.84
N ILE A 243 16.57 15.50 -21.95
CA ILE A 243 17.00 16.84 -22.29
C ILE A 243 16.76 16.97 -23.80
N ASN A 244 15.73 17.71 -24.18
CA ASN A 244 15.46 18.06 -25.57
C ASN A 244 16.47 19.09 -26.08
#